data_AF-A0A355H7D0-F1
#
_entry.id   AF-A0A355H7D0-F1
#
_cell.length_a   1.000
_cell.length_b   1.000
_cell.length_c   1.000
_cell.angle_alpha   90.00
_cell.angle_beta   90.00
_cell.angle_gamma   90.00
#
_symmetry.space_group_name_H-M   'P 1'
#
loop_
_entity.id
_entity.type
_entity.pdbx_description
1 polymer ?
#
loop_
_entity_poly.entity_id
_entity_poly.type
_entity_poly.pdbx_seq_one_letter_code
_entity_poly.pdbx_strand_id
1 'polypeptide(L)'
;LPDFNLGTNNGSTCDTKIEETAVSVCAKATGYSHVINGRFKGGWTTRYYGNPAKGIHTIQLELAQRTYMDEFAPWLYHEERSANLRIHLKKLLSCLEQLISTFT
;
A
#
# COMPACT_ATOMS: atom_id res chain seq x y z
N LEU A 1 3.91 11.49 8.88
CA LEU A 1 2.94 10.94 7.89
C LEU A 1 2.29 9.70 8.51
N PRO A 2 1.08 9.29 8.12
CA PRO A 2 0.60 7.94 8.40
C PRO A 2 1.62 6.89 7.90
N ASP A 3 1.64 5.73 8.53
CA ASP A 3 2.69 4.74 8.28
C ASP A 3 2.50 4.02 6.93
N PHE A 4 1.26 3.66 6.61
CA PHE A 4 0.84 3.20 5.28
C PHE A 4 -0.01 4.27 4.57
N ASN A 5 0.42 4.75 3.41
CA ASN A 5 -0.36 5.70 2.61
C ASN A 5 -0.71 5.04 1.28
N LEU A 6 -1.93 4.50 1.20
CA LEU A 6 -2.45 3.88 -0.01
C LEU A 6 -2.97 4.96 -0.97
N GLY A 7 -2.82 4.73 -2.27
CA GLY A 7 -3.28 5.62 -3.31
C GLY A 7 -3.84 4.88 -4.52
N THR A 8 -5.08 5.20 -4.88
CA THR A 8 -5.85 4.56 -5.98
C THR A 8 -6.47 5.60 -6.92
N ASN A 9 -6.02 6.84 -6.81
CA ASN A 9 -6.62 8.01 -7.42
C ASN A 9 -8.12 8.13 -7.13
N ASN A 10 -8.50 8.05 -5.85
CA ASN A 10 -9.89 8.04 -5.40
C ASN A 10 -10.71 6.92 -6.07
N GLY A 11 -10.14 5.72 -6.18
CA GLY A 11 -10.79 4.54 -6.76
C GLY A 11 -10.74 4.46 -8.28
N SER A 12 -10.06 5.36 -8.99
CA SER A 12 -10.05 5.35 -10.46
C SER A 12 -9.05 4.38 -11.09
N THR A 13 -8.07 3.87 -10.34
CA THR A 13 -6.96 3.09 -10.91
C THR A 13 -7.02 1.59 -10.66
N CYS A 14 -7.91 1.12 -9.79
CA CYS A 14 -8.11 -0.30 -9.53
C CYS A 14 -9.58 -0.61 -9.24
N ASP A 15 -9.94 -1.90 -9.25
CA ASP A 15 -11.26 -2.34 -8.80
C ASP A 15 -11.44 -2.07 -7.28
N THR A 16 -12.67 -1.77 -6.85
CA THR A 16 -12.99 -1.50 -5.44
C THR A 16 -12.53 -2.64 -4.52
N LYS A 17 -12.64 -3.90 -4.94
CA LYS A 17 -12.20 -5.05 -4.14
C LYS A 17 -10.70 -5.03 -3.85
N ILE A 18 -9.89 -4.53 -4.80
CA ILE A 18 -8.44 -4.38 -4.64
C ILE A 18 -8.14 -3.31 -3.58
N GLU A 19 -8.81 -2.16 -3.66
CA GLU A 19 -8.67 -1.08 -2.67
C GLU A 19 -9.10 -1.53 -1.27
N GLU A 20 -10.30 -2.11 -1.15
CA GLU A 20 -10.85 -2.58 0.13
C GLU A 20 -9.97 -3.67 0.76
N THR A 21 -9.42 -4.57 -0.04
CA THR A 21 -8.50 -5.60 0.45
C THR A 21 -7.22 -4.97 1.01
N ALA A 22 -6.63 -4.01 0.30
CA ALA A 22 -5.43 -3.33 0.77
C ALA A 22 -5.70 -2.53 2.05
N VAL A 23 -6.79 -1.76 2.09
CA VAL A 23 -7.21 -0.99 3.27
C VAL A 23 -7.47 -1.90 4.46
N SER A 24 -8.17 -3.02 4.27
CA SER A 24 -8.47 -3.99 5.33
C SER A 24 -7.21 -4.60 5.95
N VAL A 25 -6.21 -4.93 5.13
CA VAL A 25 -4.92 -5.43 5.64
C VAL A 25 -4.18 -4.36 6.45
N CYS A 26 -4.08 -3.14 5.93
CA CYS A 26 -3.41 -2.03 6.63
C CYS A 26 -4.15 -1.63 7.91
N ALA A 27 -5.48 -1.65 7.92
CA ALA A 27 -6.29 -1.36 9.11
C ALA A 27 -6.11 -2.39 10.24
N LYS A 28 -5.74 -3.63 9.90
CA LYS A 28 -5.46 -4.71 10.85
C LYS A 28 -3.99 -4.79 11.27
N ALA A 29 -3.13 -3.92 10.75
CA ALA A 29 -1.72 -3.87 11.13
C ALA A 29 -1.56 -3.15 12.49
N THR A 30 -1.69 -3.90 13.59
CA THR A 30 -1.57 -3.38 14.95
C THR A 30 -0.29 -2.56 15.13
N GLY A 31 -0.42 -1.35 15.67
CA GLY A 31 0.70 -0.43 15.89
C GLY A 31 1.07 0.44 14.70
N TYR A 32 0.42 0.28 13.55
CA TYR A 32 0.63 1.10 12.36
C TYR A 32 -0.61 1.94 12.03
N SER A 33 -0.38 3.20 11.70
CA SER A 33 -1.39 4.08 11.15
C SER A 33 -1.53 3.90 9.63
N HIS A 34 -2.71 4.16 9.08
CA HIS A 34 -2.93 4.10 7.65
C HIS A 34 -3.84 5.23 7.15
N VAL A 35 -3.74 5.54 5.86
CA VAL A 35 -4.66 6.42 5.15
C VAL A 35 -4.80 5.93 3.71
N ILE A 36 -5.98 6.12 3.12
CA ILE A 36 -6.24 5.91 1.68
C ILE A 36 -6.51 7.27 1.04
N ASN A 37 -5.87 7.54 -0.10
CA ASN A 37 -6.04 8.77 -0.88
C ASN A 37 -5.91 10.06 -0.05
N GLY A 38 -4.99 10.07 0.92
CA GLY A 38 -4.64 11.25 1.71
C GLY A 38 -3.77 12.22 0.90
N ARG A 39 -2.58 12.57 1.43
CA ARG A 39 -1.59 13.35 0.68
C ARG A 39 -1.15 12.64 -0.61
N PHE A 40 -1.02 11.32 -0.57
CA PHE A 40 -0.59 10.49 -1.69
C PHE A 40 -1.78 9.74 -2.26
N LYS A 41 -2.25 10.19 -3.43
CA LYS A 41 -3.43 9.64 -4.11
C LYS A 41 -3.09 8.70 -5.27
N GLY A 42 -1.87 8.17 -5.34
CA GLY A 42 -1.35 7.52 -6.55
C GLY A 42 -0.76 8.57 -7.50
N GLY A 43 0.54 8.47 -7.77
CA GLY A 43 1.32 9.39 -8.59
C GLY A 43 1.11 9.18 -10.08
N TRP A 44 1.99 9.76 -10.89
CA TRP A 44 1.90 9.67 -12.35
C TRP A 44 1.86 8.21 -12.84
N THR A 45 2.77 7.35 -12.36
CA THR A 45 2.84 5.93 -12.75
C THR A 45 1.53 5.20 -12.47
N THR A 46 0.96 5.35 -11.27
CA THR A 46 -0.31 4.72 -10.89
C THR A 46 -1.44 5.18 -11.81
N ARG A 47 -1.56 6.49 -12.04
CA ARG A 47 -2.62 7.08 -12.88
C ARG A 47 -2.47 6.73 -14.35
N TYR A 48 -1.25 6.74 -14.87
CA TYR A 48 -0.96 6.56 -16.28
C TYR A 48 -1.19 5.11 -16.73
N TYR A 49 -0.74 4.14 -15.92
CA TYR A 49 -0.88 2.73 -16.26
C TYR A 49 -2.20 2.11 -15.78
N GLY A 50 -2.90 2.73 -14.82
CA GLY A 50 -4.21 2.26 -14.37
C GLY A 50 -5.26 2.37 -15.48
N ASN A 51 -5.80 1.22 -15.89
CA ASN A 51 -6.92 1.14 -16.82
C ASN A 51 -7.83 -0.04 -16.46
N PRO A 52 -8.68 0.09 -15.42
CA PRO A 52 -9.55 -0.99 -14.97
C PRO A 52 -10.47 -1.53 -16.07
N ALA A 53 -10.92 -0.68 -17.01
CA ALA A 53 -11.74 -1.10 -18.15
C ALA A 53 -11.03 -2.07 -19.11
N LYS A 54 -9.69 -2.12 -19.07
CA LYS A 54 -8.86 -3.09 -19.81
C LYS A 54 -8.24 -4.16 -18.90
N GLY A 55 -8.72 -4.30 -17.66
CA GLY A 55 -8.20 -5.25 -16.67
C GLY A 55 -6.81 -4.89 -16.11
N ILE A 56 -6.33 -3.65 -16.33
CA ILE A 56 -5.05 -3.19 -15.77
C ILE A 56 -5.35 -2.40 -14.49
N HIS A 57 -5.05 -2.98 -13.34
CA HIS A 57 -5.28 -2.35 -12.04
C HIS A 57 -3.96 -1.91 -11.41
N THR A 58 -3.90 -0.69 -10.90
CA THR A 58 -2.73 -0.15 -10.21
C THR A 58 -3.12 0.45 -8.87
N ILE A 59 -2.29 0.19 -7.87
CA ILE A 59 -2.38 0.75 -6.51
C ILE A 59 -0.98 1.23 -6.10
N GLN A 60 -0.91 2.34 -5.37
CA GLN A 60 0.31 2.85 -4.77
C GLN A 60 0.31 2.60 -3.26
N LEU A 61 1.48 2.34 -2.70
CA LEU A 61 1.73 2.37 -1.27
C LEU A 61 3.00 3.21 -0.99
N GLU A 62 2.87 4.27 -0.20
CA GLU A 62 4.01 5.00 0.38
C GLU A 62 4.16 4.65 1.86
N LEU A 63 5.40 4.43 2.30
CA LEU A 63 5.74 4.07 3.68
C LEU A 63 6.42 5.24 4.39
N ALA A 64 6.01 5.53 5.63
CA ALA A 64 6.77 6.45 6.47
C ALA A 64 8.12 5.81 6.86
N GLN A 65 9.22 6.53 6.66
CA GLN A 65 10.58 6.01 6.88
C GLN A 65 10.78 5.46 8.29
N ARG A 66 10.22 6.11 9.31
CA ARG A 66 10.26 5.68 10.72
C ARG A 66 9.85 4.22 10.97
N THR A 67 9.10 3.61 10.04
CA THR A 67 8.66 2.22 10.14
C THR A 67 9.76 1.19 9.83
N TYR A 68 10.88 1.62 9.25
CA TYR A 68 12.00 0.72 8.91
C TYR A 68 13.39 1.37 9.02
N MET A 69 13.49 2.68 9.22
CA MET A 69 14.75 3.41 9.32
C MET A 69 14.60 4.73 10.10
N ASP A 70 15.70 5.41 10.39
CA ASP A 70 15.68 6.78 10.92
C ASP A 70 15.40 7.82 9.82
N GLU A 71 14.66 8.88 10.16
CA GLU A 71 14.25 9.94 9.21
C GLU A 71 15.31 11.05 9.09
N PHE A 72 16.52 10.82 9.61
CA PHE A 72 17.63 11.77 9.63
C PHE A 72 18.96 11.05 9.40
N ALA A 73 19.96 11.78 8.90
CA ALA A 73 21.29 11.25 8.65
C ALA A 73 21.91 10.62 9.91
N PRO A 74 22.52 9.42 9.83
CA PRO A 74 22.93 8.72 8.61
C PRO A 74 21.87 7.78 8.01
N TRP A 75 20.58 7.95 8.34
CA TRP A 75 19.46 7.17 7.81
C TRP A 75 19.60 5.68 8.12
N LEU A 76 19.91 5.39 9.39
CA LEU A 76 20.16 4.03 9.85
C LEU A 76 18.92 3.16 9.61
N TYR A 77 19.13 2.07 8.89
CA TYR A 77 18.11 1.05 8.70
C TYR A 77 17.97 0.18 9.96
N HIS A 78 16.75 -0.04 10.41
CA HIS A 78 16.43 -0.78 11.62
C HIS A 78 15.85 -2.15 11.26
N GLU A 79 16.66 -3.20 11.39
CA GLU A 79 16.29 -4.58 11.04
C GLU A 79 15.02 -5.05 11.75
N GLU A 80 14.89 -4.79 13.06
CA GLU A 80 13.71 -5.20 13.83
C GLU A 80 12.43 -4.50 13.37
N ARG A 81 12.48 -3.17 13.17
CA ARG A 81 11.33 -2.40 12.68
C ARG A 81 10.90 -2.88 11.29
N SER A 82 11.88 -3.11 10.42
CA SER A 82 11.63 -3.61 9.07
C SER A 82 11.10 -5.05 9.07
N ALA A 83 11.60 -5.93 9.94
CA ALA A 83 11.09 -7.28 10.09
C ALA A 83 9.61 -7.28 10.50
N ASN A 84 9.21 -6.42 11.44
CA ASN A 84 7.82 -6.23 11.83
C ASN A 84 6.97 -5.69 10.67
N LEU A 85 7.46 -4.69 9.95
CA LEU A 85 6.78 -4.13 8.78
C LEU A 85 6.56 -5.17 7.67
N ARG A 86 7.57 -6.03 7.41
CA ARG A 86 7.54 -7.08 6.37
C ARG A 86 6.42 -8.09 6.59
N ILE A 87 6.03 -8.37 7.84
CA ILE A 87 4.89 -9.26 8.14
C ILE A 87 3.61 -8.73 7.48
N HIS A 88 3.37 -7.42 7.64
CA HIS A 88 2.18 -6.76 7.07
C HIS A 88 2.26 -6.59 5.56
N LEU A 89 3.44 -6.24 5.01
CA LEU A 89 3.65 -6.13 3.57
C LEU A 89 3.47 -7.49 2.85
N LYS A 90 3.98 -8.57 3.45
CA LYS A 90 3.78 -9.93 2.94
C LYS A 90 2.29 -10.29 2.95
N LYS A 91 1.58 -9.99 4.04
CA LYS A 91 0.15 -10.24 4.13
C LYS A 91 -0.64 -9.46 3.07
N LEU A 92 -0.28 -8.21 2.83
CA LEU A 92 -0.90 -7.37 1.81
C LEU A 92 -0.76 -8.00 0.42
N LEU A 93 0.47 -8.35 0.03
CA LEU A 93 0.74 -8.96 -1.27
C LEU A 93 0.03 -10.32 -1.43
N SER A 94 0.07 -11.19 -0.41
CA SER A 94 -0.62 -12.48 -0.47
C SER A 94 -2.14 -12.34 -0.58
N CYS A 95 -2.76 -11.37 0.12
CA CYS A 95 -4.20 -11.14 -0.01
C CYS A 95 -4.57 -10.59 -1.39
N LEU A 96 -3.74 -9.71 -1.97
CA LEU A 96 -3.96 -9.20 -3.33
C LEU A 96 -3.78 -10.29 -4.38
N GLU A 97 -2.78 -11.15 -4.25
CA GLU A 97 -2.55 -12.31 -5.13
C GLU A 97 -3.74 -13.29 -5.10
N GLN A 98 -4.22 -13.63 -3.90
CA GLN A 98 -5.40 -14.47 -3.73
C GLN A 98 -6.64 -13.85 -4.36
N LEU A 99 -6.83 -12.53 -4.19
CA LEU A 99 -7.95 -11.81 -4.79
C LEU A 99 -7.85 -11.82 -6.32
N ILE A 100 -6.69 -11.52 -6.91
CA ILE A 100 -6.49 -11.48 -8.36
C ILE A 100 -6.81 -12.85 -8.99
N SER A 101 -6.51 -13.93 -8.28
CA SER A 101 -6.86 -15.30 -8.70
C SER A 101 -8.36 -15.57 -8.79
N THR A 102 -9.21 -14.66 -8.28
CA THR A 102 -10.67 -14.74 -8.37
C THR A 102 -11.27 -13.89 -9.50
N PHE A 103 -10.48 -12.99 -10.12
CA PHE A 103 -10.92 -12.26 -11.30
C PHE A 103 -10.76 -13.18 -12.51
N THR A 104 -11.88 -13.67 -13.03
CA THR A 104 -11.98 -14.42 -14.30
C THR A 104 -11.98 -13.50 -15.50
#